data_AF-A0A9W8GSP7-F1
#
_entry.id   AF-A0A9W8GSP7-F1
#
_cell.length_a   1.000
_cell.length_b   1.000
_cell.length_c   1.000
_cell.angle_alpha   90.00
_cell.angle_beta   90.00
_cell.angle_gamma   90.00
#
_symmetry.space_group_name_H-M   'P 1'
#
loop_
_entity.id
_entity.type
_entity.pdbx_description
1 polymer ?
#
loop_
_entity_poly.entity_id
_entity_poly.type
_entity_poly.pdbx_seq_one_letter_code
_entity_poly.pdbx_strand_id
1 'polypeptide(L)'
;MVNFTVNQIRGLMDKITNIRNMSVIAHVDHGKSTLTDSLVAKAGIISSARAGDARFTDTRQDEQDRGITIKSTAISMYFELNEDQMEDIADKQHGNGFLINLIDSPGHVDFSSEVTAALRVTD
;
A
#
# COMPACT_ATOMS: atom_id res chain seq x y z
N MET A 1 17.46 0.75 -0.35
CA MET A 1 17.44 0.69 1.12
C MET A 1 16.21 1.47 1.53
N VAL A 2 15.32 0.89 2.33
CA VAL A 2 14.08 1.55 2.79
C VAL A 2 14.40 2.82 3.55
N ASN A 3 13.63 3.89 3.34
CA ASN A 3 13.86 5.21 3.96
C ASN A 3 13.42 5.29 5.43
N PHE A 4 13.03 4.16 6.03
CA PHE A 4 12.51 4.09 7.39
C PHE A 4 13.04 2.85 8.11
N THR A 5 13.02 2.90 9.43
CA THR A 5 13.45 1.82 10.32
C THR A 5 12.25 1.10 10.93
N VAL A 6 12.47 -0.15 11.35
CA VAL A 6 11.45 -0.93 12.08
C VAL A 6 11.00 -0.24 13.36
N ASN A 7 11.91 0.46 14.05
CA ASN A 7 11.60 1.20 15.27
C ASN A 7 10.64 2.38 15.02
N GLN A 8 10.81 3.09 13.91
CA GLN A 8 9.89 4.16 13.51
C GLN A 8 8.49 3.60 13.24
N ILE A 9 8.38 2.49 12.49
CA ILE A 9 7.09 1.81 12.27
C ILE A 9 6.48 1.42 13.61
N ARG A 10 7.25 0.76 14.48
CA ARG A 10 6.74 0.28 15.78
C ARG A 10 6.19 1.41 16.64
N GLY A 11 6.84 2.57 16.66
CA GLY A 11 6.38 3.75 17.39
C GLY A 11 5.10 4.36 16.82
N LEU A 12 4.89 4.28 15.50
CA LEU A 12 3.63 4.71 14.87
C LEU A 12 2.47 3.75 15.10
N MET A 13 2.74 2.46 15.29
CA MET A 13 1.69 1.48 15.62
C MET A 13 0.96 1.83 16.92
N ASP A 14 1.59 2.58 17.83
CA ASP A 14 0.94 3.06 19.06
C ASP A 14 0.11 4.35 18.83
N LYS A 15 0.31 5.04 17.70
CA LYS A 15 -0.43 6.25 17.30
C LYS A 15 -1.61 5.90 16.40
N ILE A 16 -2.63 5.28 16.98
CA ILE A 16 -3.80 4.72 16.26
C ILE A 16 -4.42 5.71 15.27
N THR A 17 -4.51 6.99 15.62
CA THR A 17 -5.11 8.03 14.77
C THR A 17 -4.31 8.36 13.50
N ASN A 18 -3.05 7.95 13.42
CA ASN A 18 -2.15 8.18 12.28
C ASN A 18 -1.97 6.92 11.41
N ILE A 19 -2.74 5.86 11.69
CA ILE A 19 -2.77 4.64 10.89
C ILE A 19 -3.88 4.77 9.84
N ARG A 20 -3.60 4.34 8.61
CA ARG A 20 -4.59 4.24 7.53
C ARG A 20 -4.53 2.84 6.93
N ASN A 21 -5.59 2.05 7.08
CA ASN A 21 -5.69 0.74 6.45
C ASN A 21 -6.55 0.89 5.20
N MET A 22 -5.98 0.65 4.02
CA MET A 22 -6.68 0.86 2.76
C MET A 22 -6.38 -0.27 1.77
N SER A 23 -7.30 -0.52 0.85
CA SER A 23 -7.09 -1.44 -0.27
C SER A 23 -7.09 -0.72 -1.61
N VAL A 24 -6.32 -1.21 -2.57
CA VAL A 24 -6.50 -0.82 -3.98
C VAL A 24 -7.45 -1.79 -4.66
N ILE A 25 -8.48 -1.26 -5.30
CA ILE A 25 -9.46 -2.01 -6.07
C ILE A 25 -9.45 -1.47 -7.49
N ALA A 26 -9.32 -2.37 -8.46
CA ALA A 26 -9.48 -2.03 -9.87
C ALA A 26 -9.89 -3.27 -10.67
N HIS A 27 -10.43 -3.06 -11.86
CA HIS A 27 -10.58 -4.15 -12.83
C HIS A 27 -9.21 -4.58 -13.38
N VAL A 28 -9.19 -5.75 -14.04
CA VAL A 28 -8.00 -6.25 -14.72
C VAL A 28 -7.54 -5.23 -15.77
N ASP A 29 -6.22 -5.07 -15.92
CA ASP A 29 -5.57 -4.16 -16.87
C ASP A 29 -5.83 -2.65 -16.66
N HIS A 30 -6.37 -2.24 -15.51
CA HIS A 30 -6.58 -0.82 -15.18
C HIS A 30 -5.36 -0.15 -14.50
N GLY A 31 -4.17 -0.76 -14.59
CA GLY A 31 -2.93 -0.17 -14.07
C GLY A 31 -2.78 -0.22 -12.54
N LYS A 32 -3.52 -1.11 -11.86
CA LYS A 32 -3.47 -1.29 -10.40
C LYS A 32 -2.05 -1.59 -9.90
N SER A 33 -1.38 -2.60 -10.45
CA SER A 33 -0.02 -2.97 -10.05
C SER A 33 0.97 -1.83 -10.31
N THR A 34 0.79 -1.08 -11.39
CA THR A 34 1.59 0.12 -11.70
C THR A 34 1.41 1.22 -10.66
N LEU A 35 0.17 1.49 -10.23
CA LEU A 35 -0.11 2.46 -9.18
C LEU A 35 0.49 2.01 -7.84
N THR A 36 0.29 0.75 -7.47
CA THR A 36 0.85 0.17 -6.24
C THR A 36 2.37 0.27 -6.22
N ASP A 37 3.05 -0.11 -7.31
CA ASP A 37 4.51 0.02 -7.42
C ASP A 37 4.98 1.48 -7.30
N SER A 38 4.24 2.43 -7.86
CA SER A 38 4.56 3.86 -7.75
C SER A 38 4.49 4.33 -6.29
N LEU A 39 3.47 3.90 -5.53
CA LEU A 39 3.34 4.19 -4.11
C LEU A 39 4.48 3.56 -3.29
N VAL A 40 4.80 2.30 -3.56
CA VAL A 40 5.90 1.56 -2.91
C VAL A 40 7.26 2.20 -3.18
N ALA A 41 7.47 2.68 -4.41
CA ALA A 41 8.67 3.41 -4.79
C ALA A 41 8.75 4.77 -4.09
N LYS A 42 7.63 5.49 -4.00
CA LYS A 42 7.55 6.77 -3.29
C LYS A 42 7.79 6.61 -1.78
N ALA A 43 7.36 5.50 -1.19
CA ALA A 43 7.67 5.11 0.18
C ALA A 43 9.14 4.71 0.39
N GLY A 44 9.94 4.63 -0.69
CA GLY A 44 11.35 4.27 -0.65
C GLY A 44 11.62 2.78 -0.48
N ILE A 45 10.59 1.93 -0.63
CA ILE A 45 10.72 0.47 -0.47
C ILE A 45 11.43 -0.15 -1.67
N ILE A 46 11.07 0.29 -2.88
CA ILE A 46 11.75 -0.07 -4.13
C ILE A 46 12.35 1.16 -4.80
N SER A 47 13.32 0.97 -5.68
CA SER A 47 13.87 2.07 -6.49
C SER A 47 12.84 2.54 -7.52
N SER A 48 12.77 3.84 -7.78
CA SER A 48 11.89 4.41 -8.81
C SER A 48 12.11 3.82 -10.20
N ALA A 49 13.36 3.46 -10.55
CA ALA A 49 13.70 2.80 -11.82
C ALA A 49 13.12 1.38 -11.98
N ARG A 50 12.59 0.79 -10.90
CA ARG A 50 11.93 -0.52 -10.90
C ARG A 50 10.41 -0.41 -10.70
N ALA A 51 9.88 0.79 -10.48
CA ALA A 51 8.45 0.98 -10.27
C ALA A 51 7.69 0.75 -11.59
N GLY A 52 6.65 -0.10 -11.56
CA GLY A 52 5.79 -0.39 -12.70
C GLY A 52 6.20 -1.65 -13.46
N ASP A 53 7.50 -1.91 -13.57
CA ASP A 53 8.05 -3.12 -14.19
C ASP A 53 8.24 -4.26 -13.19
N ALA A 54 8.51 -3.93 -11.91
CA ALA A 54 8.79 -4.93 -10.89
C ALA A 54 7.54 -5.73 -10.50
N ARG A 55 6.35 -5.12 -10.57
CA ARG A 55 5.09 -5.68 -10.05
C ARG A 55 5.32 -6.28 -8.67
N PHE A 56 5.80 -5.44 -7.76
CA PHE A 56 6.37 -5.87 -6.48
C PHE A 56 5.41 -6.70 -5.63
N THR A 57 4.11 -6.46 -5.77
CA THR A 57 3.04 -7.19 -5.07
C THR A 57 2.65 -8.53 -5.72
N ASP A 58 3.00 -8.74 -6.99
CA ASP A 58 2.74 -9.97 -7.73
C ASP A 58 3.89 -10.95 -7.45
N THR A 59 3.85 -11.53 -6.25
CA THR A 59 4.93 -12.36 -5.69
C THR A 59 4.96 -13.78 -6.24
N ARG A 60 3.85 -14.26 -6.83
CA ARG A 60 3.77 -15.62 -7.36
C ARG A 60 4.17 -15.66 -8.83
N GLN A 61 4.74 -16.80 -9.25
CA GLN A 61 5.15 -16.97 -10.64
C GLN A 61 3.98 -16.86 -11.63
N ASP A 62 2.81 -17.42 -11.27
CA ASP A 62 1.61 -17.36 -12.11
C ASP A 62 1.04 -15.95 -12.26
N GLU A 63 1.23 -15.09 -11.26
CA GLU A 63 0.89 -13.66 -11.33
C GLU A 63 1.81 -12.93 -12.31
N GLN A 64 3.12 -13.19 -12.23
CA GLN A 64 4.13 -12.57 -13.09
C GLN A 64 3.97 -12.99 -14.56
N ASP A 65 3.75 -14.29 -14.80
CA ASP A 65 3.58 -14.85 -16.14
C ASP A 65 2.33 -14.32 -16.83
N ARG A 66 1.25 -14.09 -16.07
CA ARG A 66 -0.05 -13.63 -16.59
C ARG A 66 -0.23 -12.12 -16.51
N GLY A 67 0.60 -11.42 -15.73
CA GLY A 67 0.48 -9.99 -15.49
C GLY A 67 -0.77 -9.58 -14.72
N ILE A 68 -1.28 -10.45 -13.86
CA ILE A 68 -2.48 -10.20 -13.04
C ILE A 68 -2.19 -10.46 -11.56
N THR A 69 -2.86 -9.73 -10.68
CA THR A 69 -2.84 -10.02 -9.24
C THR A 69 -3.87 -11.12 -8.90
N ILE A 70 -3.41 -12.20 -8.29
CA ILE A 70 -4.21 -13.38 -7.92
C ILE A 70 -4.40 -13.44 -6.39
N LYS A 71 -3.39 -13.03 -5.63
CA LYS A 71 -3.39 -13.02 -4.16
C LYS A 71 -3.28 -11.62 -3.59
N SER A 72 -3.91 -11.44 -2.44
CA SER A 72 -3.82 -10.17 -1.74
C SER A 72 -2.45 -10.03 -1.07
N THR A 73 -1.76 -8.92 -1.32
CA THR A 73 -0.46 -8.62 -0.70
C THR A 73 -0.56 -7.35 0.13
N ALA A 74 -0.07 -7.39 1.37
CA ALA A 74 -0.08 -6.24 2.27
C ALA A 74 1.30 -5.57 2.32
N ILE A 75 1.32 -4.24 2.28
CA ILE A 75 2.53 -3.42 2.34
C ILE A 75 2.32 -2.31 3.37
N SER A 76 3.30 -2.11 4.26
CA SER A 76 3.34 -0.96 5.15
C SER A 76 4.25 0.12 4.59
N MET A 77 3.74 1.34 4.53
CA MET A 77 4.45 2.51 4.04
C MET A 77 4.48 3.60 5.11
N TYR A 78 5.61 4.32 5.17
CA TYR A 78 5.80 5.44 6.07
C TYR A 78 5.83 6.75 5.29
N PHE A 79 5.05 7.73 5.75
CA PHE A 79 5.05 9.08 5.20
C PHE A 79 5.06 10.11 6.31
N GLU A 80 5.88 11.14 6.14
CA GLU A 80 5.82 12.36 6.94
C GLU A 80 5.19 13.46 6.09
N LEU A 81 4.22 14.16 6.67
CA LEU A 81 3.61 15.33 6.04
C LEU A 81 4.25 16.61 6.57
N ASN A 82 4.25 17.64 5.75
CA ASN A 82 4.68 18.98 6.16
C ASN A 82 3.54 19.68 6.91
N GLU A 83 3.86 20.74 7.67
CA GLU A 83 2.88 21.50 8.46
C GLU A 83 1.69 21.97 7.62
N ASP A 84 1.93 22.51 6.42
CA ASP A 84 0.87 22.96 5.50
C ASP A 84 -0.11 21.82 5.12
N GLN A 85 0.40 20.60 4.94
CA GLN A 85 -0.42 19.42 4.58
C GLN A 85 -1.18 18.86 5.79
N MET A 86 -0.69 19.14 7.00
CA MET A 86 -1.34 18.73 8.24
C MET A 86 -2.60 19.55 8.53
N GLU A 87 -2.66 20.79 8.04
CA GLU A 87 -3.84 21.67 8.19
C GLU A 87 -5.06 21.13 7.42
N ASP A 88 -4.84 20.41 6.32
CA ASP A 88 -5.89 19.80 5.50
C ASP A 88 -6.53 18.56 6.15
N ILE A 89 -5.90 17.98 7.19
CA ILE A 89 -6.40 16.78 7.85
C ILE A 89 -7.38 17.16 8.97
N ALA A 90 -8.66 16.96 8.68
CA ALA A 90 -9.76 17.27 9.60
C ALA A 90 -9.84 16.35 10.84
N ASP A 91 -9.31 15.13 10.74
CA ASP A 91 -9.33 14.17 11.83
C ASP A 91 -8.37 14.57 12.98
N LYS A 92 -8.39 13.82 14.07
CA LYS A 92 -7.39 13.97 15.13
C LYS A 92 -6.11 13.24 14.71
N GLN A 93 -4.93 13.82 14.97
CA GLN A 93 -3.63 13.21 14.69
C GLN A 93 -2.59 13.51 15.78
N HIS A 94 -1.54 12.69 15.81
CA HIS A 94 -0.41 12.76 16.75
C HIS A 94 0.93 12.99 16.03
N GLY A 95 1.27 14.26 15.82
CA GLY A 95 2.42 14.65 15.00
C GLY A 95 2.18 14.36 13.52
N ASN A 96 3.22 14.46 12.70
CA ASN A 96 3.12 14.51 11.24
C ASN A 96 3.46 13.19 10.51
N GLY A 97 3.85 12.15 11.24
CA GLY A 97 4.15 10.83 10.66
C GLY A 97 2.91 9.95 10.57
N PHE A 98 2.74 9.26 9.43
CA PHE A 98 1.63 8.36 9.14
C PHE A 98 2.13 6.98 8.74
N LEU A 99 1.40 5.97 9.21
CA LEU A 99 1.59 4.57 8.82
C LEU A 99 0.43 4.16 7.91
N ILE A 100 0.73 3.92 6.63
CA ILE A 100 -0.26 3.50 5.65
C ILE A 100 -0.06 2.02 5.39
N ASN A 101 -1.08 1.22 5.70
CA ASN A 101 -1.13 -0.19 5.36
C ASN A 101 -1.98 -0.35 4.10
N LEU A 102 -1.33 -0.71 3.01
CA LEU A 102 -1.96 -0.92 1.71
C LEU A 102 -2.15 -2.41 1.47
N ILE A 103 -3.38 -2.83 1.18
CA ILE A 103 -3.67 -4.18 0.70
C ILE A 103 -3.96 -4.12 -0.79
N ASP A 104 -3.08 -4.71 -1.58
CA ASP A 104 -3.31 -4.87 -3.02
C ASP A 104 -4.22 -6.06 -3.25
N SER A 105 -5.45 -5.82 -3.72
CA SER A 105 -6.50 -6.85 -3.85
C SER A 105 -6.69 -7.31 -5.30
N PRO A 106 -7.01 -8.60 -5.59
CA PRO A 106 -7.18 -9.06 -6.97
C PRO A 106 -8.23 -8.29 -7.79
N GLY A 107 -7.95 -8.06 -9.07
CA GLY A 107 -8.88 -7.36 -9.97
C GLY A 107 -9.79 -8.27 -10.80
N HIS A 108 -9.53 -9.58 -10.79
CA HIS A 108 -10.30 -10.57 -11.54
C HIS A 108 -11.47 -11.10 -10.71
N VAL A 109 -12.63 -11.28 -11.34
CA VAL A 109 -13.89 -11.69 -10.69
C VAL A 109 -13.81 -13.04 -9.97
N ASP A 110 -12.98 -13.95 -10.49
CA ASP A 110 -12.74 -15.29 -9.93
C ASP A 110 -12.14 -15.27 -8.52
N PHE A 111 -11.52 -14.16 -8.10
CA PHE A 111 -10.85 -14.04 -6.80
C PHE A 111 -11.65 -13.19 -5.80
N SER A 112 -12.97 -13.19 -5.92
CA SER A 112 -13.89 -12.42 -5.05
C SER A 112 -13.74 -12.68 -3.56
N SER A 113 -13.33 -13.90 -3.16
CA SER A 113 -13.06 -14.23 -1.75
C SER A 113 -11.87 -13.47 -1.16
N GLU A 114 -10.80 -13.31 -1.94
CA GLU A 114 -9.61 -12.52 -1.57
C GLU A 114 -9.98 -11.03 -1.45
N VAL A 115 -10.73 -10.51 -2.43
CA VAL A 115 -11.22 -9.12 -2.40
C VAL A 115 -12.10 -8.90 -1.16
N THR A 116 -13.02 -9.83 -0.87
CA THR A 116 -13.90 -9.71 0.31
C THR A 116 -13.11 -9.71 1.62
N ALA A 117 -12.05 -10.51 1.72
CA ALA A 117 -11.20 -10.55 2.90
C ALA A 117 -10.42 -9.25 3.07
N ALA A 118 -9.84 -8.71 1.98
CA ALA A 118 -9.14 -7.43 1.98
C ALA A 118 -10.07 -6.28 2.43
N LEU A 119 -11.26 -6.17 1.83
CA LEU A 119 -12.23 -5.11 2.15
C LEU A 119 -12.78 -5.18 3.57
N ARG A 120 -12.73 -6.33 4.22
CA ARG A 120 -13.22 -6.49 5.59
C ARG A 120 -12.27 -5.90 6.64
N VAL A 121 -10.98 -5.80 6.33
CA VAL A 121 -9.94 -5.37 7.27
C VAL A 121 -9.38 -3.97 6.97
N THR A 122 -9.81 -3.37 5.87
CA THR A 122 -9.50 -1.98 5.52
C THR A 122 -10.61 -1.04 6.01
N ASP A 123 -10.22 0.18 6.34
CA ASP A 123 -11.13 1.26 6.75
C ASP A 123 -11.82 1.89 5.53
#